data_AF-A0A5R9J9J1-F1
#
_entry.id   AF-A0A5R9J9J1-F1
#
_cell.length_a   1.000
_cell.length_b   1.000
_cell.length_c   1.000
_cell.angle_alpha   90.00
_cell.angle_beta   90.00
_cell.angle_gamma   90.00
#
_symmetry.space_group_name_H-M   'P 1'
#
loop_
_entity.id
_entity.type
_entity.pdbx_description
1 polymer ?
#
loop_
_entity_poly.entity_id
_entity_poly.type
_entity_poly.pdbx_seq_one_letter_code
_entity_poly.pdbx_strand_id
1 'polypeptide(L)'
;MPRKRSPAARRPVGAGLADAAALVTHGAHSEASTLIDALLEADPADAGAWFQRARLLAAHGEVSAAMIACGRAFDLWPDIAPLCQLMLELADSPGAAADPEQAGRLALAEQSLLAATPDDAELHSRIATRLSAAGDLRAALPHLRIAAPVLGHRDSALWNYTSALSLTGGHHELLGSEPLLRALASEVPPPFAPYVHLANARLALHHDRRAMLAQRATLSRSPRWLDAAGLATLLERSLARRRPLGMILLSPADARLATYASRQAALRLDPDELSAVANSVWLGWFGTSIESAGPVAAQRFASLLLAGLLQADVVGLPDTALLDAEPESFGFLAELQSVVLQRPDRHFAASDIMLALHDAMPFLRPLLEGLPFLGHVGCHPDLADRLARFCRIAETRTWLLPAPLDRLETPTALRAGGQALDRLDQVLETLSVPFEGALFLVGAGPLGVVCTAQIRALGGIAIPVDTVMDRWMAE
;
A
#
# COMPACT_ATOMS: atom_id res chain seq x y z
N MET A 1 19.75 -69.14 45.00
CA MET A 1 19.82 -68.79 43.56
C MET A 1 18.40 -68.79 43.03
N PRO A 2 17.94 -67.72 42.33
CA PRO A 2 18.43 -67.46 40.98
C PRO A 2 18.92 -66.01 40.74
N ARG A 3 20.10 -65.98 40.10
CA ARG A 3 20.59 -65.08 39.04
C ARG A 3 20.32 -63.58 39.16
N LYS A 4 21.36 -62.90 39.65
CA LYS A 4 21.85 -61.61 39.12
C LYS A 4 21.69 -61.58 37.58
N ARG A 5 20.79 -60.73 37.08
CA ARG A 5 20.90 -60.22 35.71
C ARG A 5 21.90 -59.07 35.76
N SER A 6 23.03 -59.24 35.09
CA SER A 6 24.01 -58.19 34.81
C SER A 6 23.31 -56.97 34.19
N PRO A 7 23.76 -55.75 34.48
CA PRO A 7 23.35 -54.58 33.71
C PRO A 7 23.97 -54.74 32.32
N ALA A 8 23.16 -55.13 31.34
CA ALA A 8 23.51 -54.93 29.95
C ALA A 8 23.70 -53.42 29.77
N ALA A 9 24.88 -53.05 29.28
CA ALA A 9 25.36 -51.69 29.19
C ALA A 9 24.31 -50.78 28.57
N ARG A 10 23.67 -49.94 29.41
CA ARG A 10 23.12 -48.68 28.95
C ARG A 10 24.31 -47.91 28.39
N ARG A 11 24.42 -47.83 27.05
CA ARG A 11 25.20 -46.75 26.43
C ARG A 11 24.71 -45.46 27.09
N PRO A 12 25.61 -44.56 27.52
CA PRO A 12 25.15 -43.27 28.02
C PRO A 12 24.31 -42.65 26.91
N VAL A 13 23.08 -42.25 27.22
CA VAL A 13 22.09 -41.72 26.27
C VAL A 13 22.68 -40.54 25.44
N GLY A 14 23.72 -39.87 25.96
CA GLY A 14 24.49 -38.86 25.22
C GLY A 14 25.38 -39.35 24.06
N ALA A 15 25.81 -40.62 24.02
CA ALA A 15 26.69 -41.12 22.95
C ALA A 15 25.93 -41.34 21.62
N GLY A 16 24.72 -41.93 21.69
CA GLY A 16 23.90 -42.15 20.50
C GLY A 16 23.41 -40.85 19.86
N LEU A 17 23.14 -39.83 20.66
CA LEU A 17 22.74 -38.51 20.17
C LEU A 17 23.88 -37.79 19.44
N ALA A 18 25.10 -37.87 19.95
CA ALA A 18 26.28 -37.29 19.30
C ALA A 18 26.60 -38.01 17.98
N ASP A 19 26.48 -39.34 17.94
CA ASP A 19 26.63 -40.14 16.73
C ASP A 19 25.56 -39.76 15.68
N ALA A 20 24.29 -39.60 16.10
CA ALA A 20 23.22 -39.14 15.22
C ALA A 20 23.48 -37.75 14.66
N ALA A 21 23.92 -36.81 15.50
CA ALA A 21 24.27 -35.45 15.06
C ALA A 21 25.43 -35.43 14.06
N ALA A 22 26.42 -36.30 14.25
CA ALA A 22 27.52 -36.48 13.31
C ALA A 22 27.03 -37.04 11.97
N LEU A 23 26.22 -38.10 11.98
CA LEU A 23 25.67 -38.70 10.75
C LEU A 23 24.82 -37.71 9.94
N VAL A 24 23.97 -36.91 10.61
CA VAL A 24 23.19 -35.84 9.98
C VAL A 24 24.11 -34.82 9.30
N THR A 25 25.16 -34.38 10.00
CA THR A 25 26.09 -33.36 9.50
C THR A 25 26.94 -33.85 8.32
N HIS A 26 27.26 -35.15 8.27
CA HIS A 26 28.04 -35.77 7.19
C HIS A 26 27.17 -36.25 6.01
N GLY A 27 25.85 -36.02 6.03
CA GLY A 27 24.95 -36.44 4.96
C GLY A 27 24.67 -37.95 4.90
N ALA A 28 25.01 -38.71 5.95
CA ALA A 28 24.72 -40.13 6.07
C ALA A 28 23.25 -40.35 6.48
N HIS A 29 22.34 -39.93 5.62
CA HIS A 29 20.92 -39.72 5.93
C HIS A 29 20.16 -40.98 6.35
N SER A 30 20.40 -42.13 5.70
CA SER A 30 19.73 -43.40 6.01
C SER A 30 20.15 -43.96 7.37
N GLU A 31 21.44 -43.89 7.67
CA GLU A 31 22.01 -44.31 8.95
C GLU A 31 21.57 -43.38 10.09
N ALA A 32 21.55 -42.07 9.83
CA ALA A 32 21.02 -41.07 10.75
C ALA A 32 19.54 -41.34 11.08
N SER A 33 18.71 -41.59 10.05
CA SER A 33 17.28 -41.88 10.26
C SER A 33 17.07 -43.10 11.14
N THR A 34 17.77 -44.21 10.84
CA THR A 34 17.66 -45.46 11.60
C THR A 34 18.07 -45.27 13.07
N LEU A 35 19.16 -44.52 13.30
CA LEU A 35 19.65 -44.26 14.65
C LEU A 35 18.70 -43.33 15.42
N ILE A 36 18.16 -42.28 14.77
CA ILE A 36 17.18 -41.36 15.36
C ILE A 36 15.88 -42.10 15.72
N ASP A 37 15.38 -42.98 14.85
CA ASP A 37 14.19 -43.79 15.13
C ASP A 37 14.44 -44.71 16.34
N ALA A 38 15.59 -45.38 16.41
CA ALA A 38 15.95 -46.21 17.57
C ALA A 38 16.08 -45.41 18.88
N LEU A 39 16.57 -44.15 18.82
CA LEU A 39 16.61 -43.26 19.98
C LEU A 39 15.20 -42.88 20.45
N LEU A 40 14.31 -42.51 19.51
CA LEU A 40 12.93 -42.14 19.82
C LEU A 40 12.05 -43.32 20.26
N GLU A 41 12.33 -44.53 19.79
CA GLU A 41 11.71 -45.76 20.30
C GLU A 41 12.13 -46.05 21.74
N ALA A 42 13.40 -45.78 22.07
CA ALA A 42 13.94 -45.97 23.41
C ALA A 42 13.46 -44.90 24.40
N ASP A 43 13.36 -43.64 23.95
CA ASP A 43 12.83 -42.51 24.72
C ASP A 43 12.09 -41.51 23.81
N PRO A 44 10.75 -41.58 23.75
CA PRO A 44 9.94 -40.64 22.99
C PRO A 44 9.98 -39.19 23.51
N ALA A 45 10.50 -38.96 24.73
CA ALA A 45 10.62 -37.65 25.37
C ALA A 45 12.04 -37.06 25.25
N ASP A 46 12.92 -37.66 24.43
CA ASP A 46 14.25 -37.12 24.16
C ASP A 46 14.17 -35.94 23.16
N ALA A 47 14.24 -34.71 23.70
CA ALA A 47 14.24 -33.48 22.92
C ALA A 47 15.41 -33.42 21.91
N GLY A 48 16.57 -33.97 22.27
CA GLY A 48 17.74 -34.01 21.40
C GLY A 48 17.51 -34.90 20.19
N ALA A 49 16.90 -36.08 20.39
CA ALA A 49 16.56 -36.99 19.30
C ALA A 49 15.52 -36.37 18.34
N TRP A 50 14.51 -35.68 18.87
CA TRP A 50 13.56 -34.89 18.06
C TRP A 50 14.23 -33.76 17.28
N PHE A 51 15.20 -33.06 17.88
CA PHE A 51 15.96 -32.02 17.19
C PHE A 51 16.82 -32.61 16.05
N GLN A 52 17.49 -33.75 16.25
CA GLN A 52 18.22 -34.40 15.16
C GLN A 52 17.27 -34.90 14.07
N ARG A 53 16.08 -35.37 14.42
CA ARG A 53 15.02 -35.69 13.44
C ARG A 53 14.66 -34.47 12.61
N ALA A 54 14.46 -33.32 13.25
CA ALA A 54 14.12 -32.08 12.56
C ALA A 54 15.23 -31.64 11.59
N ARG A 55 16.50 -31.67 12.02
CA ARG A 55 17.66 -31.37 11.15
C ARG A 55 17.76 -32.32 9.96
N LEU A 56 17.52 -33.61 10.18
CA LEU A 56 17.52 -34.60 9.11
C LEU A 56 16.43 -34.30 8.09
N LEU A 57 15.19 -34.05 8.52
CA LEU A 57 14.06 -33.73 7.65
C LEU A 57 14.28 -32.42 6.89
N ALA A 58 14.82 -31.39 7.55
CA ALA A 58 15.19 -30.12 6.94
C ALA A 58 16.22 -30.34 5.80
N ALA A 59 17.23 -31.18 6.02
CA ALA A 59 18.23 -31.51 4.99
C ALA A 59 17.64 -32.23 3.76
N HIS A 60 16.48 -32.90 3.90
CA HIS A 60 15.75 -33.52 2.78
C HIS A 60 14.73 -32.58 2.12
N GLY A 61 14.61 -31.34 2.59
CA GLY A 61 13.60 -30.39 2.11
C GLY A 61 12.18 -30.70 2.60
N GLU A 62 12.01 -31.60 3.57
CA GLU A 62 10.72 -31.93 4.17
C GLU A 62 10.32 -30.88 5.23
N VAL A 63 10.13 -29.63 4.80
CA VAL A 63 9.94 -28.46 5.68
C VAL A 63 8.81 -28.66 6.68
N SER A 64 7.63 -29.12 6.25
CA SER A 64 6.48 -29.29 7.14
C SER A 64 6.73 -30.37 8.20
N ALA A 65 7.36 -31.49 7.82
CA ALA A 65 7.70 -32.57 8.76
C ALA A 65 8.82 -32.14 9.73
N ALA A 66 9.81 -31.39 9.24
CA ALA A 66 10.86 -30.80 10.04
C ALA A 66 10.28 -29.84 11.10
N MET A 67 9.31 -29.01 10.72
CA MET A 67 8.64 -28.09 11.63
C MET A 67 7.88 -28.82 12.74
N ILE A 68 7.18 -29.91 12.42
CA ILE A 68 6.50 -30.76 13.42
C ILE A 68 7.52 -31.37 14.39
N ALA A 69 8.65 -31.89 13.88
CA ALA A 69 9.71 -32.45 14.72
C ALA A 69 10.35 -31.37 15.61
N CYS A 70 10.55 -30.17 15.09
CA CYS A 70 10.98 -29.01 15.88
C CYS A 70 9.97 -28.69 16.99
N GLY A 71 8.67 -28.66 16.70
CA GLY A 71 7.63 -28.41 17.69
C GLY A 71 7.68 -29.39 18.86
N ARG A 72 7.86 -30.69 18.56
CA ARG A 72 8.02 -31.73 19.60
C ARG A 72 9.29 -31.54 20.42
N ALA A 73 10.41 -31.21 19.78
CA ALA A 73 11.66 -30.92 20.49
C ALA A 73 11.50 -29.70 21.41
N PHE A 74 10.81 -28.66 20.92
CA PHE A 74 10.63 -27.39 21.62
C PHE A 74 9.73 -27.53 22.85
N ASP A 75 8.64 -28.29 22.74
CA ASP A 75 7.74 -28.57 23.86
C ASP A 75 8.44 -29.30 25.02
N LEU A 76 9.47 -30.09 24.70
CA LEU A 76 10.27 -30.81 25.68
C LEU A 76 11.41 -29.95 26.25
N TRP A 77 12.06 -29.15 25.41
CA TRP A 77 13.13 -28.25 25.81
C TRP A 77 13.20 -26.99 24.92
N PRO A 78 12.61 -25.86 25.37
CA PRO A 78 12.49 -24.65 24.55
C PRO A 78 13.76 -23.81 24.47
N ASP A 79 14.73 -24.00 25.37
CA ASP A 79 15.93 -23.16 25.47
C ASP A 79 17.15 -23.69 24.68
N ILE A 80 16.92 -24.58 23.73
CA ILE A 80 17.98 -25.08 22.84
C ILE A 80 18.18 -24.05 21.72
N ALA A 81 19.17 -23.16 21.83
CA ALA A 81 19.38 -22.10 20.84
C ALA A 81 19.49 -22.60 19.38
N PRO A 82 20.23 -23.69 19.06
CA PRO A 82 20.25 -24.23 17.70
C PRO A 82 18.89 -24.77 17.20
N LEU A 83 18.02 -25.22 18.10
CA LEU A 83 16.66 -25.63 17.75
C LEU A 83 15.81 -24.40 17.43
N CYS A 84 15.87 -23.36 18.26
CA CYS A 84 15.18 -22.09 18.01
C CYS A 84 15.62 -21.47 16.68
N GLN A 85 16.92 -21.49 16.37
CA GLN A 85 17.45 -21.02 15.09
C GLN A 85 16.87 -21.80 13.91
N LEU A 86 16.92 -23.14 13.97
CA LEU A 86 16.35 -24.00 12.93
C LEU A 86 14.84 -23.78 12.75
N MET A 87 14.10 -23.58 13.84
CA MET A 87 12.67 -23.29 13.79
C MET A 87 12.37 -22.02 13.01
N LEU A 88 13.11 -20.94 13.29
CA LEU A 88 12.92 -19.69 12.59
C LEU A 88 13.34 -19.82 11.11
N GLU A 89 14.48 -20.46 10.81
CA GLU A 89 14.94 -20.70 9.43
C GLU A 89 13.91 -21.47 8.58
N LEU A 90 13.32 -22.52 9.17
CA LEU A 90 12.28 -23.31 8.50
C LEU A 90 10.98 -22.52 8.33
N ALA A 91 10.68 -21.57 9.22
CA ALA A 91 9.48 -20.75 9.11
C ALA A 91 9.54 -19.79 7.92
N ASP A 92 10.75 -19.35 7.55
CA ASP A 92 10.99 -18.50 6.38
C ASP A 92 11.00 -19.30 5.05
N SER A 93 10.97 -20.63 5.11
CA SER A 93 11.06 -21.51 3.94
C SER A 93 9.69 -21.77 3.27
N PRO A 94 9.62 -21.84 1.93
CA PRO A 94 8.39 -22.17 1.22
C PRO A 94 7.92 -23.59 1.58
N GLY A 95 6.67 -23.72 2.03
CA GLY A 95 6.10 -25.00 2.51
C GLY A 95 5.98 -25.12 4.03
N ALA A 96 6.39 -24.09 4.79
CA ALA A 96 5.99 -23.97 6.19
C ALA A 96 4.47 -23.80 6.28
N ALA A 97 3.79 -24.68 7.02
CA ALA A 97 2.36 -24.56 7.25
C ALA A 97 2.09 -23.50 8.32
N ALA A 98 1.14 -22.60 8.05
CA ALA A 98 0.67 -21.63 9.03
C ALA A 98 -0.28 -22.32 10.03
N ASP A 99 0.27 -22.72 11.17
CA ASP A 99 -0.47 -23.27 12.31
C ASP A 99 -0.39 -22.29 13.49
N PRO A 100 -1.53 -21.88 14.10
CA PRO A 100 -1.53 -21.02 15.29
C PRO A 100 -0.66 -21.54 16.45
N GLU A 101 -0.59 -22.86 16.64
CA GLU A 101 0.24 -23.46 17.69
C GLU A 101 1.73 -23.26 17.38
N GLN A 102 2.11 -23.40 16.10
CA GLN A 102 3.46 -23.16 15.63
C GLN A 102 3.85 -21.69 15.75
N ALA A 103 2.95 -20.76 15.47
CA ALA A 103 3.19 -19.32 15.65
C ALA A 103 3.51 -18.97 17.12
N GLY A 104 2.81 -19.60 18.08
CA GLY A 104 3.09 -19.46 19.51
C GLY A 104 4.49 -19.96 19.88
N ARG A 105 4.90 -21.12 19.37
CA ARG A 105 6.25 -21.66 19.60
C ARG A 105 7.35 -20.78 18.98
N LEU A 106 7.14 -20.26 17.77
CA LEU A 106 8.10 -19.35 17.12
C LEU A 106 8.30 -18.08 17.95
N ALA A 107 7.23 -17.50 18.49
CA ALA A 107 7.34 -16.32 19.37
C ALA A 107 8.13 -16.61 20.65
N LEU A 108 8.00 -17.80 21.24
CA LEU A 108 8.79 -18.22 22.40
C LEU A 108 10.26 -18.49 22.02
N ALA A 109 10.50 -19.10 20.85
CA ALA A 109 11.85 -19.32 20.32
C ALA A 109 12.59 -17.99 20.06
N GLU A 110 11.91 -17.00 19.49
CA GLU A 110 12.40 -15.63 19.33
C GLU A 110 12.79 -15.00 20.68
N GLN A 111 11.93 -15.14 21.71
CA GLN A 111 12.20 -14.63 23.06
C GLN A 111 13.43 -15.28 23.71
N SER A 112 13.56 -16.61 23.59
CA SER A 112 14.71 -17.36 24.13
C SER A 112 16.02 -16.92 23.46
N LEU A 113 16.02 -16.75 22.13
CA LEU A 113 17.18 -16.24 21.41
C LEU A 113 17.51 -14.79 21.77
N LEU A 114 16.52 -13.90 21.84
CA LEU A 114 16.74 -12.51 22.26
C LEU A 114 17.31 -12.41 23.68
N ALA A 115 16.93 -13.30 24.60
CA ALA A 115 17.50 -13.33 25.93
C ALA A 115 19.02 -13.62 25.92
N ALA A 116 19.48 -14.43 24.96
CA ALA A 116 20.89 -14.73 24.77
C ALA A 116 21.64 -13.68 23.94
N THR A 117 20.96 -13.06 22.96
CA THR A 117 21.53 -12.06 22.04
C THR A 117 20.60 -10.84 21.90
N PRO A 118 20.57 -9.94 22.90
CA PRO A 118 19.60 -8.84 22.95
C PRO A 118 19.78 -7.77 21.86
N ASP A 119 20.96 -7.69 21.23
CA ASP A 119 21.29 -6.70 20.22
C ASP A 119 21.39 -7.31 18.81
N ASP A 120 20.90 -8.53 18.60
CA ASP A 120 20.92 -9.19 17.30
C ASP A 120 19.94 -8.53 16.32
N ALA A 121 20.47 -7.64 15.48
CA ALA A 121 19.70 -6.87 14.51
C ALA A 121 18.92 -7.76 13.52
N GLU A 122 19.46 -8.91 13.12
CA GLU A 122 18.80 -9.82 12.17
C GLU A 122 17.58 -10.47 12.84
N LEU A 123 17.75 -10.95 14.08
CA LEU A 123 16.65 -11.49 14.87
C LEU A 123 15.56 -10.43 15.10
N HIS A 124 15.95 -9.19 15.43
CA HIS A 124 15.01 -8.08 15.55
C HIS A 124 14.26 -7.79 14.25
N SER A 125 14.94 -7.83 13.10
CA SER A 125 14.29 -7.63 11.78
C SER A 125 13.24 -8.70 11.49
N ARG A 126 13.56 -9.97 11.77
CA ARG A 126 12.65 -11.11 11.56
C ARG A 126 11.40 -11.01 12.43
N ILE A 127 11.58 -10.72 13.72
CA ILE A 127 10.46 -10.49 14.65
C ILE A 127 9.58 -9.33 14.18
N ALA A 128 10.20 -8.21 13.79
CA ALA A 128 9.48 -7.06 13.28
C ALA A 128 8.68 -7.36 12.01
N THR A 129 9.26 -8.12 11.08
CA THR A 129 8.59 -8.53 9.83
C THR A 129 7.36 -9.39 10.14
N ARG A 130 7.48 -10.37 11.04
CA ARG A 130 6.35 -11.20 11.47
C ARG A 130 5.25 -10.39 12.15
N LEU A 131 5.62 -9.49 13.08
CA LEU A 131 4.67 -8.62 13.77
C LEU A 131 3.96 -7.67 12.78
N SER A 132 4.70 -7.14 11.81
CA SER A 132 4.14 -6.28 10.75
C SER A 132 3.18 -7.05 9.85
N ALA A 133 3.51 -8.29 9.48
CA ALA A 133 2.63 -9.17 8.71
C ALA A 133 1.34 -9.54 9.48
N ALA A 134 1.43 -9.61 10.81
CA ALA A 134 0.27 -9.78 11.70
C ALA A 134 -0.52 -8.46 11.94
N GLY A 135 -0.07 -7.34 11.39
CA GLY A 135 -0.67 -6.02 11.57
C GLY A 135 -0.33 -5.33 12.90
N ASP A 136 0.51 -5.94 13.75
CA ASP A 136 0.94 -5.36 15.03
C ASP A 136 2.17 -4.48 14.87
N LEU A 137 1.99 -3.38 14.14
CA LEU A 137 3.05 -2.40 13.86
C LEU A 137 3.61 -1.77 15.13
N ARG A 138 2.80 -1.63 16.18
CA ARG A 138 3.24 -1.06 17.46
C ARG A 138 4.19 -1.98 18.19
N ALA A 139 3.94 -3.28 18.20
CA ALA A 139 4.87 -4.26 18.73
C ALA A 139 6.13 -4.41 17.87
N ALA A 140 6.03 -4.19 16.54
CA ALA A 140 7.18 -4.24 15.65
C ALA A 140 8.20 -3.10 15.88
N LEU A 141 7.72 -1.89 16.21
CA LEU A 141 8.55 -0.68 16.32
C LEU A 141 9.77 -0.82 17.26
N PRO A 142 9.66 -1.34 18.49
CA PRO A 142 10.82 -1.58 19.36
C PRO A 142 11.92 -2.42 18.70
N HIS A 143 11.56 -3.44 17.93
CA HIS A 143 12.54 -4.27 17.22
C HIS A 143 13.13 -3.54 16.01
N LEU A 144 12.29 -2.80 15.26
CA LEU A 144 12.73 -2.00 14.12
C LEU A 144 13.72 -0.90 14.52
N ARG A 145 13.58 -0.30 15.70
CA ARG A 145 14.54 0.69 16.24
C ARG A 145 15.95 0.14 16.45
N ILE A 146 16.07 -1.16 16.72
CA ILE A 146 17.35 -1.85 16.89
C ILE A 146 17.89 -2.30 15.53
N ALA A 147 17.03 -2.89 14.70
CA ALA A 147 17.45 -3.47 13.42
C ALA A 147 17.78 -2.41 12.35
N ALA A 148 16.93 -1.39 12.17
CA ALA A 148 17.03 -0.46 11.05
C ALA A 148 18.36 0.32 10.98
N PRO A 149 18.92 0.85 12.09
CA PRO A 149 20.20 1.55 12.05
C PRO A 149 21.39 0.65 11.68
N VAL A 150 21.31 -0.65 11.99
CA VAL A 150 22.41 -1.62 11.77
C VAL A 150 22.34 -2.23 10.38
N LEU A 151 21.15 -2.68 9.97
CA LEU A 151 20.93 -3.34 8.68
C LEU A 151 20.83 -2.34 7.52
N GLY A 152 20.36 -1.12 7.80
CA GLY A 152 20.22 -0.07 6.79
C GLY A 152 19.37 -0.54 5.60
N HIS A 153 19.89 -0.38 4.38
CA HIS A 153 19.22 -0.78 3.14
C HIS A 153 19.49 -2.25 2.73
N ARG A 154 20.30 -3.00 3.49
CA ARG A 154 20.64 -4.40 3.16
C ARG A 154 19.48 -5.37 3.39
N ASP A 155 18.47 -4.91 4.11
CA ASP A 155 17.25 -5.64 4.44
C ASP A 155 16.04 -4.68 4.48
N SER A 156 14.84 -5.25 4.56
CA SER A 156 13.54 -4.62 4.71
C SER A 156 13.35 -3.85 6.03
N ALA A 157 14.22 -4.01 7.03
CA ALA A 157 14.08 -3.38 8.35
C ALA A 157 13.88 -1.85 8.29
N LEU A 158 14.64 -1.14 7.45
CA LEU A 158 14.49 0.32 7.31
C LEU A 158 13.15 0.71 6.69
N TRP A 159 12.73 -0.04 5.67
CA TRP A 159 11.44 0.17 5.01
C TRP A 159 10.29 -0.07 5.99
N ASN A 160 10.35 -1.18 6.72
CA ASN A 160 9.37 -1.54 7.74
C ASN A 160 9.36 -0.52 8.87
N TYR A 161 10.51 -0.01 9.31
CA TYR A 161 10.62 1.03 10.35
C TYR A 161 9.91 2.31 9.95
N THR A 162 10.24 2.86 8.78
CA THR A 162 9.65 4.12 8.31
C THR A 162 8.17 3.97 7.96
N SER A 163 7.77 2.83 7.39
CA SER A 163 6.37 2.49 7.13
C SER A 163 5.56 2.36 8.43
N ALA A 164 6.07 1.63 9.43
CA ALA A 164 5.42 1.44 10.71
C ALA A 164 5.25 2.77 11.47
N LEU A 165 6.26 3.64 11.46
CA LEU A 165 6.15 4.99 12.02
C LEU A 165 5.09 5.81 11.28
N SER A 166 5.08 5.77 9.94
CA SER A 166 4.08 6.48 9.14
C SER A 166 2.64 6.03 9.44
N LEU A 167 2.42 4.72 9.46
CA LEU A 167 1.12 4.09 9.72
C LEU A 167 0.62 4.25 11.16
N THR A 168 1.53 4.39 12.12
CA THR A 168 1.17 4.61 13.54
C THR A 168 1.16 6.08 13.94
N GLY A 169 1.43 7.01 13.02
CA GLY A 169 1.46 8.46 13.29
C GLY A 169 2.70 8.92 14.08
N GLY A 170 3.79 8.15 14.08
CA GLY A 170 5.07 8.43 14.72
C GLY A 170 5.88 9.55 14.03
N HIS A 171 5.23 10.66 13.67
CA HIS A 171 5.82 11.73 12.85
C HIS A 171 7.06 12.38 13.49
N HIS A 172 7.07 12.59 14.80
CA HIS A 172 8.21 13.18 15.50
C HIS A 172 9.45 12.28 15.47
N GLU A 173 9.25 10.98 15.70
CA GLU A 173 10.34 10.01 15.64
C GLU A 173 10.88 9.86 14.22
N LEU A 174 9.98 9.89 13.23
CA LEU A 174 10.38 9.86 11.83
C LEU A 174 11.22 11.08 11.44
N LEU A 175 10.84 12.29 11.87
CA LEU A 175 11.70 13.48 11.70
C LEU A 175 13.04 13.33 12.41
N GLY A 176 13.04 12.76 13.63
CA GLY A 176 14.28 12.47 14.37
C GLY A 176 15.20 11.48 13.65
N SER A 177 14.65 10.61 12.79
CA SER A 177 15.42 9.65 11.99
C SER A 177 16.04 10.24 10.72
N GLU A 178 15.82 11.52 10.42
CA GLU A 178 16.34 12.17 9.21
C GLU A 178 17.86 11.97 8.99
N PRO A 179 18.76 12.15 9.99
CA PRO A 179 20.19 11.96 9.77
C PRO A 179 20.54 10.53 9.31
N LEU A 180 19.83 9.52 9.83
CA LEU A 180 19.98 8.13 9.42
C LEU A 180 19.51 7.94 7.97
N LEU A 181 18.33 8.45 7.64
CA LEU A 181 17.77 8.35 6.28
C LEU A 181 18.67 9.05 5.25
N ARG A 182 19.22 10.23 5.58
CA ARG A 182 20.13 10.97 4.71
C ARG A 182 21.44 10.22 4.47
N ALA A 183 22.02 9.61 5.50
CA ALA A 183 23.22 8.80 5.38
C ALA A 183 22.98 7.60 4.44
N LEU A 184 21.86 6.89 4.61
CA LEU A 184 21.53 5.71 3.82
C LEU A 184 21.12 6.05 2.38
N ALA A 185 20.43 7.16 2.17
CA ALA A 185 20.07 7.63 0.83
C ALA A 185 21.28 7.93 -0.04
N SER A 186 22.43 8.29 0.55
CA SER A 186 23.66 8.54 -0.22
C SER A 186 24.21 7.31 -0.94
N GLU A 187 23.77 6.12 -0.54
CA GLU A 187 24.19 4.83 -1.09
C GLU A 187 23.17 4.26 -2.10
N VAL A 188 22.00 4.89 -2.26
CA VAL A 188 20.88 4.40 -3.08
C VAL A 188 20.53 5.45 -4.14
N PRO A 189 20.42 5.09 -5.44
CA PRO A 189 20.00 6.04 -6.46
C PRO A 189 18.57 6.54 -6.18
N PRO A 190 18.26 7.83 -6.43
CA PRO A 190 16.91 8.34 -6.27
C PRO A 190 15.93 7.67 -7.25
N PRO A 191 14.66 7.50 -6.87
CA PRO A 191 14.03 7.99 -5.63
C PRO A 191 14.30 7.10 -4.41
N PHE A 192 14.66 7.72 -3.28
CA PHE A 192 14.77 7.01 -2.00
C PHE A 192 13.40 6.99 -1.29
N ALA A 193 12.70 5.86 -1.43
CA ALA A 193 11.30 5.74 -1.05
C ALA A 193 10.97 6.10 0.43
N PRO A 194 11.82 5.86 1.44
CA PRO A 194 11.56 6.31 2.82
C PRO A 194 11.34 7.82 2.98
N TYR A 195 11.84 8.65 2.06
CA TYR A 195 11.59 10.09 2.10
C TYR A 195 10.12 10.47 1.90
N VAL A 196 9.28 9.60 1.32
CA VAL A 196 7.82 9.81 1.27
C VAL A 196 7.25 9.96 2.68
N HIS A 197 7.67 9.09 3.60
CA HIS A 197 7.21 9.12 4.97
C HIS A 197 7.73 10.37 5.69
N LEU A 198 9.01 10.71 5.48
CA LEU A 198 9.61 11.92 6.07
C LEU A 198 8.87 13.18 5.63
N ALA A 199 8.57 13.30 4.34
CA ALA A 199 7.81 14.40 3.77
C ALA A 199 6.39 14.48 4.37
N ASN A 200 5.69 13.35 4.48
CA ASN A 200 4.38 13.30 5.13
C ASN A 200 4.46 13.79 6.57
N ALA A 201 5.46 13.36 7.35
CA ALA A 201 5.64 13.81 8.74
C ALA A 201 5.92 15.31 8.85
N ARG A 202 6.76 15.89 7.97
CA ARG A 202 6.99 17.34 7.92
C ARG A 202 5.72 18.12 7.68
N LEU A 203 4.93 17.72 6.68
CA LEU A 203 3.67 18.38 6.36
C LEU A 203 2.64 18.15 7.49
N ALA A 204 2.53 16.93 8.01
CA ALA A 204 1.60 16.60 9.09
C ALA A 204 1.86 17.43 10.35
N LEU A 205 3.12 17.61 10.75
CA LEU A 205 3.49 18.41 11.92
C LEU A 205 3.44 19.92 11.66
N HIS A 206 3.43 20.34 10.40
CA HIS A 206 3.21 21.74 10.05
C HIS A 206 1.75 22.17 10.27
N HIS A 207 0.80 21.25 10.09
CA HIS A 207 -0.63 21.53 10.21
C HIS A 207 -1.14 21.20 11.61
N ASP A 208 -1.96 22.08 12.19
CA ASP A 208 -2.71 21.73 13.40
C ASP A 208 -3.82 20.74 13.04
N ARG A 209 -3.58 19.47 13.34
CA ARG A 209 -4.52 18.37 13.07
C ARG A 209 -5.90 18.63 13.65
N ARG A 210 -5.98 19.14 14.89
CA ARG A 210 -7.26 19.40 15.55
C ARG A 210 -8.00 20.54 14.87
N ALA A 211 -7.30 21.62 14.51
CA ALA A 211 -7.90 22.74 13.78
C ALA A 211 -8.39 22.32 12.39
N MET A 212 -7.61 21.48 11.69
CA MET A 212 -7.97 20.94 10.38
C MET A 212 -9.23 20.08 10.41
N LEU A 213 -9.32 19.16 11.38
CA LEU A 213 -10.51 18.33 11.58
C LEU A 213 -11.74 19.17 11.99
N ALA A 214 -11.55 20.21 12.81
CA ALA A 214 -12.63 21.12 13.20
C ALA A 214 -13.12 21.99 12.02
N GLN A 215 -12.20 22.51 11.20
CA GLN A 215 -12.53 23.24 9.97
C GLN A 215 -13.32 22.33 9.02
N ARG A 216 -12.89 21.07 8.88
CA ARG A 216 -13.54 20.06 8.07
C ARG A 216 -14.97 19.75 8.55
N ALA A 217 -15.15 19.52 9.85
CA ALA A 217 -16.46 19.26 10.45
C ALA A 217 -17.42 20.46 10.34
N THR A 218 -16.87 21.68 10.32
CA THR A 218 -17.66 22.90 10.09
C THR A 218 -18.09 23.00 8.63
N LEU A 219 -17.16 22.71 7.70
CA LEU A 219 -17.43 22.72 6.27
C LEU A 219 -18.52 21.72 5.89
N SER A 220 -18.49 20.50 6.45
CA SER A 220 -19.45 19.44 6.13
C SER A 220 -20.89 19.75 6.57
N ARG A 221 -21.09 20.73 7.46
CA ARG A 221 -22.40 21.22 7.88
C ARG A 221 -22.81 22.51 7.17
N SER A 222 -21.94 23.05 6.31
CA SER A 222 -22.21 24.29 5.58
C SER A 222 -23.02 24.02 4.29
N PRO A 223 -23.75 25.01 3.76
CA PRO A 223 -24.43 24.90 2.46
C PRO A 223 -23.49 24.64 1.26
N ARG A 224 -22.17 24.77 1.48
CA ARG A 224 -21.17 24.47 0.46
C ARG A 224 -20.91 22.97 0.34
N TRP A 225 -21.25 22.18 1.35
CA TRP A 225 -21.14 20.74 1.32
C TRP A 225 -22.40 20.13 0.70
N LEU A 226 -22.22 19.37 -0.37
CA LEU A 226 -23.26 18.70 -1.12
C LEU A 226 -23.34 17.25 -0.67
N ASP A 227 -24.53 16.82 -0.27
CA ASP A 227 -24.90 15.41 -0.24
C ASP A 227 -25.30 14.93 -1.65
N ALA A 228 -25.70 13.66 -1.77
CA ALA A 228 -26.04 13.08 -3.08
C ALA A 228 -27.20 13.82 -3.77
N ALA A 229 -28.22 14.24 -3.01
CA ALA A 229 -29.36 14.97 -3.53
C ALA A 229 -28.99 16.40 -3.98
N GLY A 230 -28.17 17.09 -3.20
CA GLY A 230 -27.63 18.41 -3.53
C GLY A 230 -26.75 18.38 -4.78
N LEU A 231 -25.89 17.36 -4.90
CA LEU A 231 -25.07 17.14 -6.09
C LEU A 231 -25.93 16.82 -7.32
N ALA A 232 -26.91 15.92 -7.20
CA ALA A 232 -27.85 15.61 -8.29
C ALA A 232 -28.55 16.89 -8.80
N THR A 233 -29.09 17.68 -7.87
CA THR A 233 -29.76 18.95 -8.18
C THR A 233 -28.82 19.94 -8.88
N LEU A 234 -27.56 20.02 -8.46
CA LEU A 234 -26.57 20.88 -9.10
C LEU A 234 -26.28 20.42 -10.54
N LEU A 235 -26.10 19.11 -10.75
CA LEU A 235 -25.83 18.53 -12.06
C LEU A 235 -27.01 18.72 -13.01
N GLU A 236 -28.24 18.46 -12.57
CA GLU A 236 -29.47 18.70 -13.35
C GLU A 236 -29.58 20.16 -13.79
N ARG A 237 -29.34 21.10 -12.87
CA ARG A 237 -29.37 22.54 -13.19
C ARG A 237 -28.27 22.92 -14.18
N SER A 238 -27.08 22.36 -14.04
CA SER A 238 -25.98 22.63 -14.97
C SER A 238 -26.28 22.08 -16.37
N LEU A 239 -26.81 20.86 -16.48
CA LEU A 239 -27.26 20.27 -17.74
C LEU A 239 -28.38 21.10 -18.38
N ALA A 240 -29.42 21.44 -17.63
CA ALA A 240 -30.57 22.20 -18.13
C ALA A 240 -30.18 23.61 -18.61
N ARG A 241 -29.20 24.24 -17.95
CA ARG A 241 -28.70 25.59 -18.29
C ARG A 241 -27.49 25.58 -19.20
N ARG A 242 -27.00 24.39 -19.59
CA ARG A 242 -25.75 24.21 -20.34
C ARG A 242 -24.56 24.93 -19.70
N ARG A 243 -24.50 24.91 -18.36
CA ARG A 243 -23.43 25.59 -17.60
C ARG A 243 -22.24 24.65 -17.44
N PRO A 244 -21.02 25.06 -17.83
CA PRO A 244 -19.81 24.27 -17.62
C PRO A 244 -19.60 23.98 -16.13
N LEU A 245 -19.16 22.75 -15.82
CA LEU A 245 -18.92 22.30 -14.44
C LEU A 245 -17.82 21.24 -14.43
N GLY A 246 -16.81 21.40 -13.57
CA GLY A 246 -15.79 20.39 -13.32
C GLY A 246 -15.86 19.89 -11.89
N MET A 247 -16.02 18.58 -11.72
CA MET A 247 -15.97 17.91 -10.42
C MET A 247 -14.74 17.01 -10.31
N ILE A 248 -14.02 17.08 -9.19
CA ILE A 248 -12.83 16.27 -8.94
C ILE A 248 -12.95 15.63 -7.55
N LEU A 249 -12.68 14.33 -7.42
CA LEU A 249 -12.59 13.65 -6.14
C LEU A 249 -11.11 13.59 -5.72
N LEU A 250 -10.73 14.33 -4.69
CA LEU A 250 -9.34 14.37 -4.22
C LEU A 250 -8.98 13.04 -3.54
N SER A 251 -8.06 12.30 -4.15
CA SER A 251 -7.45 11.10 -3.55
C SER A 251 -6.09 11.41 -2.90
N PRO A 252 -5.56 10.52 -2.03
CA PRO A 252 -4.18 10.59 -1.58
C PRO A 252 -3.15 10.60 -2.72
N ALA A 253 -3.45 9.91 -3.83
CA ALA A 253 -2.57 9.85 -5.00
C ALA A 253 -2.47 11.22 -5.71
N ASP A 254 -3.62 11.86 -5.94
CA ASP A 254 -3.66 13.24 -6.44
C ASP A 254 -2.92 14.16 -5.49
N ALA A 255 -3.03 13.89 -4.18
CA ALA A 255 -2.44 14.75 -3.19
C ALA A 255 -0.91 14.77 -3.23
N ARG A 256 -0.32 13.58 -3.31
CA ARG A 256 1.13 13.41 -3.44
C ARG A 256 1.65 13.99 -4.76
N LEU A 257 0.97 13.75 -5.88
CA LEU A 257 1.38 14.32 -7.18
C LEU A 257 1.28 15.84 -7.21
N ALA A 258 0.22 16.43 -6.66
CA ALA A 258 0.08 17.89 -6.59
C ALA A 258 1.10 18.53 -5.63
N THR A 259 1.57 17.81 -4.61
CA THR A 259 2.63 18.27 -3.69
C THR A 259 3.90 18.62 -4.47
N TYR A 260 4.24 17.85 -5.51
CA TYR A 260 5.40 18.11 -6.36
C TYR A 260 5.39 19.51 -7.01
N ALA A 261 4.20 20.01 -7.39
CA ALA A 261 4.03 21.34 -7.96
C ALA A 261 3.63 22.42 -6.94
N SER A 262 3.42 22.06 -5.67
CA SER A 262 3.00 23.00 -4.64
C SER A 262 4.16 23.86 -4.20
N ARG A 263 4.05 25.19 -4.42
CA ARG A 263 5.01 26.16 -3.87
C ARG A 263 5.07 26.13 -2.34
N GLN A 264 3.95 25.85 -1.68
CA GLN A 264 3.91 25.78 -0.22
C GLN A 264 4.64 24.53 0.30
N ALA A 265 4.50 23.40 -0.39
CA ALA A 265 5.26 22.19 -0.08
C ALA A 265 6.76 22.38 -0.34
N ALA A 266 7.13 23.02 -1.45
CA ALA A 266 8.53 23.31 -1.79
C ALA A 266 9.25 24.26 -0.81
N LEU A 267 8.52 24.96 0.07
CA LEU A 267 9.11 25.72 1.17
C LEU A 267 9.45 24.85 2.40
N ARG A 268 8.98 23.59 2.43
CA ARG A 268 9.05 22.69 3.60
C ARG A 268 9.75 21.37 3.30
N LEU A 269 9.73 20.96 2.04
CA LEU A 269 10.32 19.72 1.54
C LEU A 269 11.48 20.06 0.62
N ASP A 270 12.55 19.28 0.70
CA ASP A 270 13.64 19.39 -0.26
C ASP A 270 13.34 18.64 -1.58
N PRO A 271 14.17 18.82 -2.63
CA PRO A 271 13.93 18.19 -3.93
C PRO A 271 13.89 16.65 -3.90
N ASP A 272 14.66 15.99 -3.02
CA ASP A 272 14.68 14.53 -2.92
C ASP A 272 13.40 14.01 -2.27
N GLU A 273 12.92 14.72 -1.24
CA GLU A 273 11.62 14.45 -0.61
C GLU A 273 10.47 14.65 -1.61
N LEU A 274 10.46 15.78 -2.33
CA LEU A 274 9.45 16.04 -3.37
C LEU A 274 9.47 14.96 -4.45
N SER A 275 10.65 14.57 -4.92
CA SER A 275 10.78 13.51 -5.93
C SER A 275 10.27 12.18 -5.41
N ALA A 276 10.63 11.79 -4.18
CA ALA A 276 10.17 10.54 -3.58
C ALA A 276 8.64 10.52 -3.42
N VAL A 277 8.05 11.60 -2.92
CA VAL A 277 6.58 11.74 -2.78
C VAL A 277 5.89 11.53 -4.12
N ALA A 278 6.36 12.21 -5.16
CA ALA A 278 5.76 12.09 -6.48
C ALA A 278 5.98 10.70 -7.10
N ASN A 279 7.20 10.15 -6.97
CA ASN A 279 7.54 8.80 -7.44
C ASN A 279 6.72 7.68 -6.79
N SER A 280 6.22 7.88 -5.56
CA SER A 280 5.34 6.93 -4.87
C SER A 280 4.01 6.66 -5.60
N VAL A 281 3.61 7.56 -6.49
CA VAL A 281 2.42 7.42 -7.34
C VAL A 281 2.82 7.31 -8.81
N TRP A 282 3.77 8.14 -9.24
CA TRP A 282 4.20 8.27 -10.62
C TRP A 282 4.63 6.94 -11.24
N LEU A 283 5.41 6.12 -10.52
CA LEU A 283 5.89 4.83 -11.04
C LEU A 283 4.74 3.91 -11.49
N GLY A 284 3.63 3.88 -10.75
CA GLY A 284 2.46 3.08 -11.09
C GLY A 284 1.71 3.57 -12.33
N TRP A 285 1.86 4.85 -12.70
CA TRP A 285 1.17 5.47 -13.84
C TRP A 285 2.03 5.62 -15.09
N PHE A 286 3.34 5.75 -14.93
CA PHE A 286 4.26 6.06 -16.02
C PHE A 286 5.36 5.00 -16.21
N GLY A 287 5.49 4.04 -15.29
CA GLY A 287 6.42 2.91 -15.41
C GLY A 287 7.92 3.26 -15.34
N THR A 288 8.25 4.55 -15.22
CA THR A 288 9.61 5.07 -15.08
C THR A 288 9.64 6.12 -13.96
N SER A 289 10.80 6.37 -13.36
CA SER A 289 10.91 7.41 -12.34
C SER A 289 10.81 8.81 -12.97
N ILE A 290 10.48 9.82 -12.17
CA ILE A 290 10.45 11.23 -12.60
C ILE A 290 11.81 11.68 -13.15
N GLU A 291 12.89 11.21 -12.54
CA GLU A 291 14.27 11.46 -12.96
C GLU A 291 14.51 10.93 -14.38
N SER A 292 13.94 9.76 -14.69
CA SER A 292 14.09 9.10 -15.99
C SER A 292 13.16 9.70 -17.06
N ALA A 293 11.93 10.08 -16.68
CA ALA A 293 10.96 10.69 -17.57
C ALA A 293 11.29 12.16 -17.93
N GLY A 294 12.14 12.79 -17.12
CA GLY A 294 12.53 14.18 -17.25
C GLY A 294 11.75 15.09 -16.30
N PRO A 295 12.42 15.85 -15.41
CA PRO A 295 11.77 16.63 -14.36
C PRO A 295 10.84 17.71 -14.89
N VAL A 296 11.08 18.22 -16.11
CA VAL A 296 10.22 19.21 -16.77
C VAL A 296 8.85 18.64 -17.11
N ALA A 297 8.79 17.40 -17.61
CA ALA A 297 7.54 16.74 -17.96
C ALA A 297 6.71 16.44 -16.70
N ALA A 298 7.36 15.93 -15.65
CA ALA A 298 6.73 15.71 -14.36
C ALA A 298 6.21 17.01 -13.73
N GLN A 299 7.01 18.08 -13.77
CA GLN A 299 6.60 19.39 -13.27
C GLN A 299 5.41 19.95 -14.06
N ARG A 300 5.42 19.81 -15.40
CA ARG A 300 4.30 20.22 -16.26
C ARG A 300 3.03 19.48 -15.87
N PHE A 301 3.10 18.15 -15.76
CA PHE A 301 1.95 17.32 -15.38
C PHE A 301 1.41 17.70 -13.99
N ALA A 302 2.28 17.74 -12.97
CA ALA A 302 1.89 18.10 -11.61
C ALA A 302 1.29 19.52 -11.53
N SER A 303 1.79 20.46 -12.34
CA SER A 303 1.24 21.82 -12.41
C SER A 303 -0.14 21.86 -13.06
N LEU A 304 -0.38 21.07 -14.12
CA LEU A 304 -1.70 20.92 -14.73
C LEU A 304 -2.70 20.29 -13.76
N LEU A 305 -2.27 19.26 -13.03
CA LEU A 305 -3.08 18.59 -12.00
C LEU A 305 -3.47 19.57 -10.88
N LEU A 306 -2.50 20.30 -10.31
CA LEU A 306 -2.75 21.30 -9.28
C LEU A 306 -3.66 22.44 -9.79
N ALA A 307 -3.44 22.91 -11.02
CA ALA A 307 -4.31 23.91 -11.65
C ALA A 307 -5.75 23.40 -11.80
N GLY A 308 -5.94 22.14 -12.21
CA GLY A 308 -7.25 21.51 -12.29
C GLY A 308 -7.97 21.47 -10.95
N LEU A 309 -7.28 21.04 -9.88
CA LEU A 309 -7.80 21.06 -8.51
C LEU A 309 -8.21 22.48 -8.05
N LEU A 310 -7.45 23.51 -8.43
CA LEU A 310 -7.73 24.91 -8.13
C LEU A 310 -8.88 25.51 -8.96
N GLN A 311 -9.18 24.93 -10.12
CA GLN A 311 -10.23 25.41 -11.02
C GLN A 311 -11.57 24.70 -10.84
N ALA A 312 -11.58 23.47 -10.29
CA ALA A 312 -12.78 22.68 -10.04
C ALA A 312 -13.89 23.45 -9.30
N ASP A 313 -15.14 23.22 -9.71
CA ASP A 313 -16.33 23.83 -9.10
C ASP A 313 -16.84 23.00 -7.91
N VAL A 314 -16.66 21.68 -7.99
CA VAL A 314 -16.95 20.72 -6.91
C VAL A 314 -15.69 19.92 -6.61
N VAL A 315 -15.27 19.88 -5.34
CA VAL A 315 -14.16 19.04 -4.91
C VAL A 315 -14.64 18.03 -3.87
N GLY A 316 -14.59 16.75 -4.22
CA GLY A 316 -14.75 15.65 -3.28
C GLY A 316 -13.52 15.57 -2.39
N LEU A 317 -13.73 15.41 -1.10
CA LEU A 317 -12.65 15.40 -0.13
C LEU A 317 -12.94 14.30 0.91
N PRO A 318 -11.90 13.68 1.51
CA PRO A 318 -12.12 12.69 2.57
C PRO A 318 -12.93 13.31 3.72
N ASP A 319 -13.81 12.50 4.31
CA ASP A 319 -14.55 12.91 5.50
C ASP A 319 -13.61 13.03 6.72
N THR A 320 -14.15 13.48 7.86
CA THR A 320 -13.33 13.64 9.07
C THR A 320 -12.79 12.32 9.62
N ALA A 321 -13.54 11.22 9.48
CA ALA A 321 -13.16 9.93 10.05
C ALA A 321 -12.03 9.31 9.21
N LEU A 322 -12.17 9.32 7.89
CA LEU A 322 -11.16 8.87 6.94
C LEU A 322 -9.91 9.75 7.03
N LEU A 323 -10.04 11.09 7.07
CA LEU A 323 -8.89 11.98 7.23
C LEU A 323 -8.14 11.74 8.54
N ASP A 324 -8.84 11.38 9.63
CA ASP A 324 -8.21 11.06 10.91
C ASP A 324 -7.64 9.63 10.97
N ALA A 325 -8.19 8.70 10.19
CA ALA A 325 -7.72 7.31 10.11
C ALA A 325 -6.52 7.10 9.18
N GLU A 326 -6.10 8.13 8.43
CA GLU A 326 -5.08 8.05 7.36
C GLU A 326 -3.77 8.77 7.72
N PRO A 327 -3.01 8.30 8.74
CA PRO A 327 -1.80 8.99 9.19
C PRO A 327 -0.70 9.06 8.12
N GLU A 328 -0.64 8.08 7.22
CA GLU A 328 0.37 8.00 6.16
C GLU A 328 0.18 9.00 5.01
N SER A 329 -1.02 9.57 4.89
CA SER A 329 -1.36 10.54 3.84
C SER A 329 -1.86 11.88 4.40
N PHE A 330 -2.01 11.99 5.72
CA PHE A 330 -2.56 13.15 6.40
C PHE A 330 -1.85 14.45 6.00
N GLY A 331 -0.51 14.49 5.98
CA GLY A 331 0.25 15.70 5.66
C GLY A 331 -0.03 16.22 4.25
N PHE A 332 -0.07 15.33 3.25
CA PHE A 332 -0.36 15.69 1.86
C PHE A 332 -1.81 16.17 1.68
N LEU A 333 -2.76 15.46 2.30
CA LEU A 333 -4.19 15.83 2.25
C LEU A 333 -4.44 17.17 2.97
N ALA A 334 -3.79 17.40 4.10
CA ALA A 334 -3.90 18.63 4.87
C ALA A 334 -3.37 19.84 4.07
N GLU A 335 -2.20 19.69 3.47
CA GLU A 335 -1.59 20.70 2.62
C GLU A 335 -2.52 21.12 1.49
N LEU A 336 -3.06 20.17 0.74
CA LEU A 336 -3.95 20.49 -0.38
C LEU A 336 -5.33 20.96 0.04
N GLN A 337 -5.87 20.45 1.15
CA GLN A 337 -7.10 21.01 1.72
C GLN A 337 -6.90 22.52 1.95
N SER A 338 -5.80 22.94 2.56
CA SER A 338 -5.52 24.36 2.83
C SER A 338 -5.50 25.23 1.56
N VAL A 339 -5.12 24.63 0.42
CA VAL A 339 -5.08 25.27 -0.90
C VAL A 339 -6.47 25.32 -1.53
N VAL A 340 -7.20 24.20 -1.57
CA VAL A 340 -8.50 24.11 -2.27
C VAL A 340 -9.64 24.83 -1.55
N LEU A 341 -9.51 25.08 -0.24
CA LEU A 341 -10.51 25.80 0.56
C LEU A 341 -10.48 27.33 0.37
N GLN A 342 -9.46 27.88 -0.30
CA GLN A 342 -9.29 29.33 -0.46
C GLN A 342 -10.35 29.99 -1.36
N ARG A 343 -11.02 29.21 -2.24
CA ARG A 343 -12.08 29.70 -3.12
C ARG A 343 -13.43 29.69 -2.40
N PRO A 344 -14.10 30.83 -2.19
CA PRO A 344 -15.36 30.90 -1.44
C PRO A 344 -16.57 30.38 -2.22
N ASP A 345 -16.53 30.40 -3.55
CA ASP A 345 -17.61 30.04 -4.49
C ASP A 345 -17.72 28.53 -4.77
N ARG A 346 -16.74 27.75 -4.30
CA ARG A 346 -16.63 26.31 -4.52
C ARG A 346 -17.54 25.49 -3.62
N HIS A 347 -18.09 24.43 -4.18
CA HIS A 347 -18.79 23.36 -3.46
C HIS A 347 -17.85 22.19 -3.13
N PHE A 348 -18.22 21.43 -2.11
CA PHE A 348 -17.49 20.25 -1.65
C PHE A 348 -18.44 19.08 -1.47
N ALA A 349 -17.91 17.87 -1.48
CA ALA A 349 -18.64 16.66 -1.14
C ALA A 349 -17.69 15.67 -0.47
N ALA A 350 -18.24 14.56 0.05
CA ALA A 350 -17.42 13.45 0.49
C ALA A 350 -16.70 12.80 -0.71
N SER A 351 -15.51 12.23 -0.52
CA SER A 351 -14.74 11.60 -1.60
C SER A 351 -15.42 10.36 -2.18
N ASP A 352 -16.31 9.73 -1.42
CA ASP A 352 -17.13 8.58 -1.78
C ASP A 352 -18.51 8.96 -2.32
N ILE A 353 -18.79 10.26 -2.55
CA ILE A 353 -20.11 10.77 -2.95
C ILE A 353 -20.70 10.07 -4.18
N MET A 354 -19.86 9.58 -5.10
CA MET A 354 -20.31 8.89 -6.31
C MET A 354 -20.95 7.52 -6.01
N LEU A 355 -20.56 6.86 -4.91
CA LEU A 355 -21.23 5.64 -4.44
C LEU A 355 -22.64 5.97 -3.96
N ALA A 356 -22.77 6.97 -3.09
CA ALA A 356 -24.08 7.44 -2.61
C ALA A 356 -24.96 7.97 -3.75
N LEU A 357 -24.37 8.63 -4.75
CA LEU A 357 -25.08 9.11 -5.93
C LEU A 357 -25.56 7.95 -6.80
N HIS A 358 -24.75 6.90 -6.97
CA HIS A 358 -25.15 5.69 -7.67
C HIS A 358 -26.30 4.97 -6.95
N ASP A 359 -26.25 4.84 -5.63
CA ASP A 359 -27.33 4.20 -4.86
C ASP A 359 -28.65 4.98 -4.98
N ALA A 360 -28.59 6.31 -5.04
CA ALA A 360 -29.76 7.17 -5.24
C ALA A 360 -30.23 7.20 -6.72
N MET A 361 -29.30 7.14 -7.66
CA MET A 361 -29.53 7.23 -9.10
C MET A 361 -28.65 6.20 -9.84
N PRO A 362 -29.08 4.94 -9.93
CA PRO A 362 -28.28 3.88 -10.53
C PRO A 362 -27.80 4.24 -11.93
N PHE A 363 -26.50 4.05 -12.16
CA PHE A 363 -25.78 4.41 -13.40
C PHE A 363 -25.93 5.87 -13.83
N LEU A 364 -26.30 6.76 -12.89
CA LEU A 364 -26.69 8.15 -13.18
C LEU A 364 -27.82 8.27 -14.21
N ARG A 365 -28.62 7.21 -14.39
CA ARG A 365 -29.61 7.12 -15.48
C ARG A 365 -30.53 8.35 -15.59
N PRO A 366 -31.09 8.91 -14.49
CA PRO A 366 -31.93 10.10 -14.58
C PRO A 366 -31.23 11.33 -15.21
N LEU A 367 -29.90 11.42 -15.09
CA LEU A 367 -29.09 12.49 -15.69
C LEU A 367 -28.72 12.19 -17.16
N LEU A 368 -28.55 10.90 -17.49
CA LEU A 368 -28.04 10.44 -18.78
C LEU A 368 -29.14 10.18 -19.82
N GLU A 369 -30.37 9.92 -19.36
CA GLU A 369 -31.43 9.44 -20.23
C GLU A 369 -31.83 10.47 -21.30
N GLY A 370 -31.72 10.05 -22.57
CA GLY A 370 -32.06 10.88 -23.72
C GLY A 370 -31.08 12.02 -24.02
N LEU A 371 -29.87 12.02 -23.43
CA LEU A 371 -28.89 13.05 -23.75
C LEU A 371 -28.51 13.03 -25.24
N PRO A 372 -28.27 14.21 -25.84
CA PRO A 372 -27.84 14.29 -27.23
C PRO A 372 -26.38 13.82 -27.40
N PHE A 373 -25.57 13.84 -26.34
CA PHE A 373 -24.17 13.47 -26.37
C PHE A 373 -23.70 12.97 -25.00
N LEU A 374 -22.80 11.98 -24.99
CA LEU A 374 -22.01 11.59 -23.83
C LEU A 374 -20.55 11.36 -24.21
N GLY A 375 -19.65 12.10 -23.58
CA GLY A 375 -18.22 11.87 -23.65
C GLY A 375 -17.75 10.92 -22.55
N HIS A 376 -16.72 10.12 -22.83
CA HIS A 376 -16.02 9.33 -21.82
C HIS A 376 -14.52 9.53 -21.96
N VAL A 377 -13.84 9.81 -20.85
CA VAL A 377 -12.38 9.86 -20.77
C VAL A 377 -11.92 8.85 -19.74
N GLY A 378 -11.31 7.75 -20.16
CA GLY A 378 -10.96 6.67 -19.23
C GLY A 378 -10.35 5.44 -19.89
N CYS A 379 -10.22 4.36 -19.12
CA CYS A 379 -9.59 3.11 -19.56
C CYS A 379 -10.57 2.08 -20.14
N HIS A 380 -11.89 2.28 -19.97
CA HIS A 380 -12.92 1.36 -20.46
C HIS A 380 -13.44 1.80 -21.85
N PRO A 381 -13.09 1.11 -22.95
CA PRO A 381 -13.49 1.54 -24.30
C PRO A 381 -14.99 1.51 -24.53
N ASP A 382 -15.69 0.55 -23.93
CA ASP A 382 -17.10 0.30 -24.22
C ASP A 382 -18.07 1.01 -23.26
N LEU A 383 -17.59 1.72 -22.23
CA LEU A 383 -18.44 2.28 -21.18
C LEU A 383 -19.49 3.25 -21.74
N ALA A 384 -19.06 4.20 -22.57
CA ALA A 384 -19.97 5.17 -23.18
C ALA A 384 -21.04 4.48 -24.04
N ASP A 385 -20.66 3.49 -24.85
CA ASP A 385 -21.56 2.80 -25.78
C ASP A 385 -22.55 1.87 -25.06
N ARG A 386 -22.13 1.26 -23.92
CA ARG A 386 -23.04 0.52 -23.04
C ARG A 386 -24.07 1.46 -22.42
N LEU A 387 -23.63 2.59 -21.85
CA LEU A 387 -24.52 3.60 -21.29
C LEU A 387 -25.43 4.22 -22.36
N ALA A 388 -24.95 4.42 -23.59
CA ALA A 388 -25.76 4.95 -24.68
C ALA A 388 -26.94 4.05 -25.03
N ARG A 389 -26.71 2.74 -25.10
CA ARG A 389 -27.79 1.76 -25.30
C ARG A 389 -28.77 1.74 -24.12
N PHE A 390 -28.24 1.80 -22.89
CA PHE A 390 -29.05 1.76 -21.68
C PHE A 390 -29.90 3.03 -21.48
N CYS A 391 -29.32 4.20 -21.74
CA CYS A 391 -29.91 5.52 -21.50
C CYS A 391 -30.48 6.19 -22.76
N ARG A 392 -30.40 5.55 -23.94
CA ARG A 392 -30.87 6.10 -25.23
C ARG A 392 -30.18 7.43 -25.60
N ILE A 393 -28.85 7.46 -25.49
CA ILE A 393 -28.02 8.63 -25.84
C ILE A 393 -27.76 8.63 -27.34
N ALA A 394 -27.85 9.80 -27.98
CA ALA A 394 -27.77 9.91 -29.43
C ALA A 394 -26.35 9.76 -30.00
N GLU A 395 -25.35 10.37 -29.37
CA GLU A 395 -23.94 10.30 -29.79
C GLU A 395 -23.03 10.03 -28.59
N THR A 396 -22.01 9.20 -28.79
CA THR A 396 -20.94 8.95 -27.83
C THR A 396 -19.57 9.21 -28.42
N ARG A 397 -18.64 9.65 -27.58
CA ARG A 397 -17.20 9.71 -27.91
C ARG A 397 -16.37 9.26 -26.74
N THR A 398 -15.36 8.43 -27.01
CA THR A 398 -14.44 7.92 -26.00
C THR A 398 -13.01 8.37 -26.30
N TRP A 399 -12.35 8.94 -25.30
CA TRP A 399 -10.92 9.21 -25.28
C TRP A 399 -10.26 8.25 -24.30
N LEU A 400 -9.38 7.39 -24.82
CA LEU A 400 -8.74 6.35 -24.03
C LEU A 400 -7.51 6.88 -23.31
N LEU A 401 -7.47 6.65 -22.01
CA LEU A 401 -6.31 6.84 -21.15
C LEU A 401 -5.94 5.53 -20.47
N PRO A 402 -4.66 5.33 -20.14
CA PRO A 402 -4.23 4.11 -19.48
C PRO A 402 -4.75 4.03 -18.03
N ALA A 403 -4.93 2.80 -17.53
CA ALA A 403 -5.17 2.49 -16.12
C ALA A 403 -3.83 2.24 -15.39
N PRO A 404 -3.74 2.39 -14.06
CA PRO A 404 -2.49 2.14 -13.34
C PRO A 404 -2.02 0.69 -13.49
N LEU A 405 -0.70 0.48 -13.40
CA LEU A 405 0.00 -0.78 -13.72
C LEU A 405 -0.45 -1.97 -12.87
N ASP A 406 -0.90 -1.71 -11.65
CA ASP A 406 -1.36 -2.67 -10.66
C ASP A 406 -2.79 -3.18 -10.91
N ARG A 407 -3.54 -2.56 -11.83
CA ARG A 407 -4.90 -3.00 -12.18
C ARG A 407 -4.85 -4.20 -13.12
N LEU A 408 -4.86 -5.39 -12.53
CA LEU A 408 -4.68 -6.70 -13.17
C LEU A 408 -5.69 -7.01 -14.28
N GLU A 409 -6.92 -6.48 -14.19
CA GLU A 409 -8.01 -6.77 -15.13
C GLU A 409 -7.98 -5.94 -16.42
N THR A 410 -7.07 -4.96 -16.51
CA THR A 410 -6.99 -4.07 -17.68
C THR A 410 -6.18 -4.70 -18.82
N PRO A 411 -6.64 -4.61 -20.09
CA PRO A 411 -5.86 -5.07 -21.23
C PRO A 411 -4.46 -4.44 -21.25
N THR A 412 -3.43 -5.22 -21.54
CA THR A 412 -2.01 -4.78 -21.46
C THR A 412 -1.74 -3.51 -22.29
N ALA A 413 -2.44 -3.31 -23.40
CA ALA A 413 -2.31 -2.15 -24.27
C ALA A 413 -2.90 -0.84 -23.69
N LEU A 414 -3.72 -0.94 -22.63
CA LEU A 414 -4.33 0.18 -21.91
C LEU A 414 -3.78 0.31 -20.48
N ARG A 415 -2.64 -0.33 -20.19
CA ARG A 415 -1.94 -0.14 -18.91
C ARG A 415 -1.01 1.05 -18.99
N ALA A 416 -0.89 1.70 -17.85
CA ALA A 416 0.08 2.73 -17.53
C ALA A 416 1.49 2.26 -17.86
N GLY A 417 2.37 3.20 -18.20
CA GLY A 417 3.70 2.90 -18.72
C GLY A 417 4.28 4.12 -19.42
N GLY A 418 5.46 3.99 -20.02
CA GLY A 418 6.23 5.13 -20.53
C GLY A 418 5.51 6.05 -21.53
N GLN A 419 4.38 5.61 -22.11
CA GLN A 419 3.57 6.37 -23.07
C GLN A 419 2.40 7.13 -22.44
N ALA A 420 2.17 7.06 -21.12
CA ALA A 420 0.97 7.64 -20.51
C ALA A 420 0.90 9.17 -20.65
N LEU A 421 2.04 9.87 -20.62
CA LEU A 421 2.10 11.31 -20.88
C LEU A 421 1.81 11.64 -22.34
N ASP A 422 2.38 10.89 -23.29
CA ASP A 422 2.13 11.09 -24.72
C ASP A 422 0.64 10.88 -25.05
N ARG A 423 0.01 9.88 -24.42
CA ARG A 423 -1.43 9.64 -24.53
C ARG A 423 -2.25 10.77 -23.93
N LEU A 424 -1.84 11.29 -22.77
CA LEU A 424 -2.50 12.47 -22.19
C LEU A 424 -2.42 13.66 -23.14
N ASP A 425 -1.23 13.96 -23.69
CA ASP A 425 -1.05 15.05 -24.65
C ASP A 425 -1.93 14.86 -25.89
N GLN A 426 -1.96 13.65 -26.47
CA GLN A 426 -2.86 13.31 -27.58
C GLN A 426 -4.34 13.51 -27.24
N VAL A 427 -4.77 13.11 -26.04
CA VAL A 427 -6.14 13.34 -25.58
C VAL A 427 -6.42 14.83 -25.43
N LEU A 428 -5.52 15.60 -24.81
CA LEU A 428 -5.72 17.05 -24.64
C LEU A 428 -5.80 17.81 -25.96
N GLU A 429 -5.06 17.37 -26.99
CA GLU A 429 -5.10 17.95 -28.34
C GLU A 429 -6.39 17.62 -29.10
N THR A 430 -6.94 16.42 -28.89
CA THR A 430 -8.10 15.92 -29.66
C THR A 430 -9.43 16.04 -28.93
N LEU A 431 -9.40 16.31 -27.62
CA LEU A 431 -10.59 16.46 -26.80
C LEU A 431 -11.40 17.67 -27.27
N SER A 432 -12.66 17.41 -27.60
CA SER A 432 -13.59 18.42 -28.09
C SER A 432 -14.91 18.34 -27.35
N VAL A 433 -15.43 19.50 -26.97
CA VAL A 433 -16.75 19.67 -26.36
C VAL A 433 -17.70 20.14 -27.47
N PRO A 434 -18.65 19.31 -27.93
CA PRO A 434 -19.44 19.61 -29.14
C PRO A 434 -20.41 20.77 -28.95
N PHE A 435 -20.82 21.05 -27.71
CA PHE A 435 -21.65 22.19 -27.35
C PHE A 435 -21.47 22.50 -25.85
N GLU A 436 -21.73 23.75 -25.45
CA GLU A 436 -21.66 24.16 -24.05
C GLU A 436 -22.60 23.30 -23.19
N GLY A 437 -22.10 22.79 -22.07
CA GLY A 437 -22.82 21.86 -21.19
C GLY A 437 -22.84 20.40 -21.64
N ALA A 438 -22.09 20.01 -22.68
CA ALA A 438 -21.95 18.60 -23.05
C ALA A 438 -21.34 17.80 -21.89
N LEU A 439 -21.93 16.63 -21.59
CA LEU A 439 -21.57 15.83 -20.43
C LEU A 439 -20.46 14.83 -20.75
N PHE A 440 -19.50 14.73 -19.82
CA PHE A 440 -18.38 13.80 -19.86
C PHE A 440 -18.28 13.02 -18.54
N LEU A 441 -18.09 11.72 -18.66
CA LEU A 441 -17.69 10.85 -17.55
C LEU A 441 -16.16 10.69 -17.60
N VAL A 442 -15.48 10.90 -16.47
CA VAL A 442 -14.02 10.86 -16.39
C VAL A 442 -13.61 9.79 -15.40
N GLY A 443 -12.78 8.83 -15.83
CA GLY A 443 -12.33 7.67 -15.06
C GLY A 443 -10.91 7.28 -15.41
N ALA A 444 -9.93 8.08 -14.97
CA ALA A 444 -8.52 7.94 -15.32
C ALA A 444 -7.57 8.43 -14.20
N GLY A 445 -8.00 8.36 -12.94
CA GLY A 445 -7.19 8.75 -11.78
C GLY A 445 -6.57 10.16 -11.93
N PRO A 446 -5.28 10.34 -11.63
CA PRO A 446 -4.60 11.63 -11.76
C PRO A 446 -4.62 12.23 -13.17
N LEU A 447 -4.64 11.40 -14.22
CA LEU A 447 -4.77 11.89 -15.60
C LEU A 447 -6.16 12.50 -15.83
N GLY A 448 -7.18 11.90 -15.21
CA GLY A 448 -8.56 12.37 -15.24
C GLY A 448 -8.75 13.76 -14.63
N VAL A 449 -7.96 14.13 -13.61
CA VAL A 449 -7.97 15.48 -13.02
C VAL A 449 -7.63 16.54 -14.07
N VAL A 450 -6.61 16.28 -14.89
CA VAL A 450 -6.19 17.19 -15.97
C VAL A 450 -7.26 17.28 -17.05
N CYS A 451 -7.82 16.14 -17.48
CA CYS A 451 -8.89 16.11 -18.48
C CYS A 451 -10.18 16.80 -17.99
N THR A 452 -10.54 16.66 -16.71
CA THR A 452 -11.69 17.34 -16.11
C THR A 452 -11.56 18.86 -16.23
N ALA A 453 -10.37 19.39 -15.95
CA ALA A 453 -10.09 20.82 -16.09
C ALA A 453 -10.22 21.27 -17.55
N GLN A 454 -9.68 20.49 -18.49
CA GLN A 454 -9.75 20.78 -19.92
C GLN A 454 -11.20 20.75 -20.46
N ILE A 455 -11.98 19.72 -20.10
CA ILE A 455 -13.39 19.61 -20.49
C ILE A 455 -14.17 20.84 -20.01
N ARG A 456 -14.00 21.21 -18.74
CA ARG A 456 -14.64 22.40 -18.16
C ARG A 456 -14.23 23.68 -18.89
N ALA A 457 -12.95 23.84 -19.18
CA ALA A 457 -12.43 25.02 -19.89
C ALA A 457 -12.99 25.15 -21.32
N LEU A 458 -13.23 24.02 -21.99
CA LEU A 458 -13.89 23.95 -23.29
C LEU A 458 -15.43 24.08 -23.21
N GLY A 459 -15.99 24.29 -22.02
CA GLY A 459 -17.41 24.52 -21.81
C GLY A 459 -18.23 23.28 -21.47
N GLY A 460 -17.59 22.14 -21.18
CA GLY A 460 -18.27 20.89 -20.85
C GLY A 460 -18.61 20.73 -19.36
N ILE A 461 -19.35 19.68 -19.06
CA ILE A 461 -19.60 19.19 -17.70
C ILE A 461 -18.81 17.89 -17.52
N ALA A 462 -17.91 17.82 -16.55
CA ALA A 462 -17.10 16.64 -16.26
C ALA A 462 -17.43 16.08 -14.87
N ILE A 463 -17.84 14.81 -14.84
CA ILE A 463 -18.19 14.06 -13.63
C ILE A 463 -17.20 12.91 -13.45
N PRO A 464 -16.54 12.77 -12.29
CA PRO A 464 -15.64 11.67 -12.02
C PRO A 464 -16.45 10.40 -11.74
N VAL A 465 -16.03 9.27 -12.33
CA VAL A 465 -16.67 7.96 -12.18
C VAL A 465 -15.69 6.86 -11.74
N ASP A 466 -14.47 7.23 -11.35
CA ASP A 466 -13.39 6.30 -11.01
C ASP A 466 -13.81 5.23 -9.97
N THR A 467 -14.63 5.62 -8.99
CA THR A 467 -15.05 4.75 -7.88
C THR A 467 -16.23 3.83 -8.20
N VAL A 468 -16.89 4.03 -9.35
CA VAL A 468 -18.12 3.29 -9.71
C VAL A 468 -18.06 2.61 -11.09
N MET A 469 -17.16 3.05 -11.97
CA MET A 469 -17.12 2.56 -13.35
C MET A 469 -16.82 1.07 -13.47
N ASP A 470 -15.94 0.52 -12.63
CA ASP A 470 -15.62 -0.92 -12.67
C ASP A 470 -16.84 -1.76 -12.30
N ARG A 471 -17.55 -1.32 -11.24
CA ARG A 471 -18.83 -1.92 -10.85
C ARG A 471 -19.83 -1.86 -12.01
N TRP A 472 -19.93 -0.73 -12.70
CA TRP A 472 -20.83 -0.59 -13.85
C TRP A 472 -20.46 -1.46 -15.05
N MET A 473 -19.17 -1.79 -15.21
CA MET A 473 -18.70 -2.65 -16.30
C MET A 473 -18.91 -4.13 -16.02
N ALA A 474 -19.00 -4.52 -14.75
CA ALA A 474 -19.25 -5.87 -14.28
C ALA A 474 -20.75 -6.24 -14.24
N GLU A 475 -21.63 -5.26 -14.04
CA GLU A 475 -23.10 -5.37 -14.11
C GLU A 475 -23.60 -5.29 -15.58
#